data_AF-A0A354TCZ0-F1
#
_entry.id   AF-A0A354TCZ0-F1
#
_cell.length_a   1.000
_cell.length_b   1.000
_cell.length_c   1.000
_cell.angle_alpha   90.00
_cell.angle_beta   90.00
_cell.angle_gamma   90.00
#
_symmetry.space_group_name_H-M   'P 1'
#
loop_
_entity.id
_entity.type
_entity.pdbx_description
1 polymer ?
#
loop_
_entity_poly.entity_id
_entity_poly.type
_entity_poly.pdbx_seq_one_letter_code
_entity_poly.pdbx_strand_id
1 'polypeptide(L)'
;MNEVPRKRWGCLEWGIVVGGIVLLVMLAIPARPGSHIGTQGLQFKAMHNCKQIILCLKQYAVDNGTLYPDGGRSELKSANQVFRELFKEEIISDERIFGCPVSKFNPDNELGRRPNFEKALMPGECHWMLLKNQTDTSHPRTPIIIENSLNGSWPPKWDVSQPFASWWSGAANKKKGRAWKGRRIIIARNDGSVAVEKLREDGTMDWHSASNLDEHGKSWIDSLTPEQIAKLAYWDIEEK
;
A
#
# COMPACT_ATOMS: atom_id res chain seq x y z
N MET A 1 51.93 44.50 -18.25
CA MET A 1 51.14 43.29 -17.97
C MET A 1 50.28 43.04 -19.19
N ASN A 2 50.60 42.03 -20.00
CA ASN A 2 49.87 41.74 -21.24
C ASN A 2 48.73 40.79 -20.90
N GLU A 3 47.49 41.25 -21.06
CA GLU A 3 46.31 40.38 -20.94
C GLU A 3 46.30 39.36 -22.09
N VAL A 4 46.16 38.09 -21.75
CA VAL A 4 46.04 37.00 -22.73
C VAL A 4 44.67 37.13 -23.42
N PRO A 5 44.59 37.17 -24.75
CA PRO A 5 43.32 37.30 -25.45
C PRO A 5 42.44 36.08 -25.16
N ARG A 6 41.24 36.31 -24.60
CA ARG A 6 40.25 35.25 -24.38
C ARG A 6 39.78 34.74 -25.74
N LYS A 7 40.08 33.48 -26.05
CA LYS A 7 39.60 32.78 -27.25
C LYS A 7 38.07 32.93 -27.31
N ARG A 8 37.57 33.70 -28.29
CA ARG A 8 36.13 33.84 -28.56
C ARG A 8 35.74 32.72 -29.50
N TRP A 9 34.94 31.79 -29.01
CA TRP A 9 34.57 30.59 -29.75
C TRP A 9 33.60 30.92 -30.89
N GLY A 10 33.79 30.30 -32.05
CA GLY A 10 32.99 30.54 -33.24
C GLY A 10 31.58 29.94 -33.15
N CYS A 11 30.64 30.43 -33.96
CA CYS A 11 29.25 29.93 -33.97
C CYS A 11 29.17 28.43 -34.25
N LEU A 12 30.12 27.87 -35.01
CA LEU A 12 30.19 26.44 -35.31
C LEU A 12 30.58 25.61 -34.08
N GLU A 13 31.55 26.08 -33.28
CA GLU A 13 31.97 25.40 -32.04
C GLU A 13 30.82 25.41 -31.01
N TRP A 14 30.09 26.52 -30.91
CA TRP A 14 28.86 26.60 -30.10
C TRP A 14 27.75 25.68 -30.61
N GLY A 15 27.57 25.58 -31.93
CA GLY A 15 26.59 24.69 -32.55
C GLY A 15 26.82 23.22 -32.18
N ILE A 16 28.08 22.77 -32.15
CA ILE A 16 28.45 21.41 -31.75
C ILE A 16 28.16 21.16 -30.26
N VAL A 17 28.51 22.11 -29.39
CA VAL A 17 28.27 21.98 -27.94
C VAL A 17 26.77 21.94 -27.64
N VAL A 18 25.99 22.86 -28.20
CA VAL A 18 24.53 22.87 -28.00
C VAL A 18 23.90 21.62 -28.61
N GLY A 19 24.31 21.20 -29.81
CA GLY A 19 23.83 19.97 -30.44
C GLY A 19 24.11 18.73 -29.60
N GLY A 20 25.32 18.62 -29.04
CA GLY A 20 25.70 17.52 -28.14
C GLY A 20 24.91 17.52 -26.84
N ILE A 21 24.68 18.68 -26.22
CA ILE A 21 23.85 18.82 -25.02
C ILE A 21 22.41 18.41 -25.32
N VAL A 22 21.83 18.87 -26.43
CA VAL A 22 20.45 18.51 -26.83
C VAL A 22 20.33 17.01 -27.05
N LEU A 23 21.29 16.38 -27.73
CA LEU A 23 21.31 14.94 -27.97
C LEU A 23 21.42 14.14 -26.66
N LEU A 24 22.30 14.56 -25.74
CA LEU A 24 22.43 13.94 -24.43
C LEU A 24 21.18 14.10 -23.58
N VAL A 25 20.54 15.27 -23.61
CA VAL A 25 19.26 15.49 -22.93
C VAL A 25 18.16 14.62 -23.53
N MET A 26 18.14 14.40 -24.86
CA MET A 26 17.19 13.53 -25.55
C MET A 26 17.40 12.04 -25.24
N LEU A 27 18.66 11.59 -25.13
CA LEU A 27 19.00 10.22 -24.75
C LEU A 27 18.78 9.94 -23.25
N ALA A 28 18.84 10.96 -22.40
CA ALA A 28 18.54 10.87 -20.98
C ALA A 28 17.03 10.88 -20.65
N ILE A 29 16.15 11.18 -21.62
CA ILE A 29 14.68 11.20 -21.42
C ILE A 29 14.13 9.84 -20.97
N PRO A 30 14.48 8.68 -21.57
CA PRO A 30 13.99 7.39 -21.08
C PRO A 30 14.49 7.01 -19.66
N ALA A 31 15.54 7.68 -19.15
CA ALA A 31 16.07 7.49 -17.80
C ALA A 31 15.45 8.42 -16.74
N ARG A 32 14.45 9.25 -17.09
CA ARG A 32 13.78 10.11 -16.11
C ARG A 32 12.86 9.30 -15.18
N PRO A 33 12.75 9.68 -13.90
CA PRO A 33 11.95 9.01 -12.86
C PRO A 33 10.43 9.21 -13.04
N GLY A 34 9.92 8.98 -14.25
CA GLY A 34 8.51 9.03 -14.63
C GLY A 34 8.12 8.00 -15.69
N SER A 35 9.06 7.14 -16.12
CA SER A 35 8.75 5.99 -16.98
C SER A 35 7.97 4.93 -16.18
N HIS A 36 7.20 4.09 -16.87
CA HIS A 36 6.41 2.98 -16.31
C HIS A 36 7.17 2.11 -15.28
N ILE A 37 8.50 2.10 -15.33
CA ILE A 37 9.41 1.41 -14.42
C ILE A 37 9.31 1.94 -12.99
N GLY A 38 9.14 3.26 -12.80
CA GLY A 38 9.04 3.86 -11.47
C GLY A 38 7.75 3.48 -10.75
N THR A 39 6.60 3.53 -11.43
CA THR A 39 5.32 3.16 -10.82
C THR A 39 5.20 1.65 -10.58
N GLN A 40 5.76 0.82 -11.45
CA GLN A 40 5.85 -0.62 -11.24
C GLN A 40 6.74 -0.97 -10.05
N GLY A 41 7.90 -0.32 -9.89
CA GLY A 41 8.77 -0.52 -8.74
C GLY A 41 8.10 -0.16 -7.42
N LEU A 42 7.35 0.95 -7.38
CA LEU A 42 6.57 1.35 -6.19
C LEU A 42 5.45 0.36 -5.87
N GLN A 43 4.72 -0.13 -6.88
CA GLN A 43 3.71 -1.19 -6.68
C GLN A 43 4.34 -2.48 -6.18
N PHE A 44 5.48 -2.89 -6.74
CA PHE A 44 6.18 -4.08 -6.30
C PHE A 44 6.62 -3.98 -4.84
N LYS A 45 7.15 -2.82 -4.42
CA LYS A 45 7.46 -2.56 -3.01
C LYS A 45 6.23 -2.64 -2.12
N ALA A 46 5.10 -2.05 -2.54
CA ALA A 46 3.83 -2.15 -1.81
C ALA A 46 3.34 -3.60 -1.69
N MET A 47 3.40 -4.38 -2.78
CA MET A 47 3.05 -5.80 -2.78
C MET A 47 3.98 -6.61 -1.86
N HIS A 48 5.28 -6.33 -1.87
CA HIS A 48 6.25 -6.96 -1.00
C HIS A 48 5.97 -6.67 0.47
N ASN A 49 5.69 -5.41 0.83
CA ASN A 49 5.26 -5.01 2.16
C ASN A 49 3.99 -5.78 2.59
N CYS A 50 2.95 -5.79 1.75
CA CYS A 50 1.70 -6.52 2.01
C CYS A 50 1.95 -8.03 2.20
N LYS A 51 2.83 -8.62 1.39
CA LYS A 51 3.24 -10.03 1.47
C LYS A 51 3.93 -10.35 2.79
N GLN A 52 4.81 -9.47 3.28
CA GLN A 52 5.46 -9.67 4.56
C GLN A 52 4.44 -9.66 5.70
N ILE A 53 3.49 -8.71 5.71
CA ILE A 53 2.48 -8.63 6.78
C ILE A 53 1.62 -9.91 6.83
N ILE A 54 1.12 -10.41 5.70
CA ILE A 54 0.29 -11.63 5.72
C ILE A 54 1.08 -12.87 6.16
N LEU A 55 2.39 -12.92 5.86
CA LEU A 55 3.25 -13.99 6.37
C LEU A 55 3.46 -13.88 7.89
N CYS A 56 3.62 -12.67 8.44
CA CYS A 56 3.68 -12.44 9.89
C CYS A 56 2.38 -12.84 10.58
N LEU A 57 1.20 -12.53 10.00
CA LEU A 57 -0.09 -12.98 10.53
C LEU A 57 -0.18 -14.52 10.55
N LYS A 58 0.31 -15.18 9.49
CA LYS A 58 0.37 -16.65 9.45
C LYS A 58 1.32 -17.23 10.49
N GLN A 59 2.49 -16.63 10.70
CA GLN A 59 3.40 -17.04 11.77
C GLN A 59 2.72 -16.91 13.13
N TYR A 60 2.03 -15.79 13.38
CA TYR A 60 1.27 -15.60 14.62
C TYR A 60 0.24 -16.72 14.82
N ALA A 61 -0.51 -17.08 13.76
CA ALA A 61 -1.52 -18.13 13.83
C ALA A 61 -0.96 -19.52 14.14
N VAL A 62 0.27 -19.83 13.69
CA VAL A 62 0.96 -21.08 14.04
C VAL A 62 1.13 -21.19 15.55
N ASP A 63 1.50 -20.08 16.20
CA ASP A 63 1.76 -20.03 17.64
C ASP A 63 0.48 -19.83 18.47
N ASN A 64 -0.62 -19.40 17.84
CA ASN A 64 -1.88 -19.02 18.50
C ASN A 64 -3.09 -19.86 18.04
N GLY A 65 -2.87 -21.12 17.66
CA GLY A 65 -3.94 -22.07 17.40
C GLY A 65 -4.91 -21.62 16.31
N THR A 66 -4.37 -21.20 15.15
CA THR A 66 -5.07 -20.72 13.94
C THR A 66 -5.54 -19.25 13.97
N LEU A 67 -5.58 -18.62 15.14
CA LEU A 67 -6.12 -17.27 15.28
C LEU A 67 -5.13 -16.20 14.81
N TYR A 68 -5.63 -15.20 14.08
CA TYR A 68 -4.92 -13.93 13.92
C TYR A 68 -5.04 -13.07 15.19
N PRO A 69 -4.24 -12.00 15.36
CA PRO A 69 -4.10 -11.35 16.67
C PRO A 69 -5.38 -10.69 17.21
N ASP A 70 -6.40 -10.49 16.39
CA ASP A 70 -7.73 -10.01 16.82
C ASP A 70 -8.70 -11.12 17.20
N GLY A 71 -8.34 -12.39 16.97
CA GLY A 71 -9.15 -13.55 17.30
C GLY A 71 -9.50 -13.59 18.78
N GLY A 72 -10.78 -13.33 19.10
CA GLY A 72 -11.28 -13.32 20.48
C GLY A 72 -10.93 -12.07 21.29
N ARG A 73 -10.31 -11.06 20.69
CA ARG A 73 -9.79 -9.86 21.36
C ARG A 73 -10.58 -8.62 21.01
N SER A 74 -11.71 -8.47 21.73
CA SER A 74 -12.65 -7.37 21.50
C SER A 74 -12.10 -5.99 21.86
N GLU A 75 -11.01 -5.91 22.62
CA GLU A 75 -10.35 -4.66 23.00
C GLU A 75 -9.61 -3.99 21.84
N LEU A 76 -9.18 -4.75 20.82
CA LEU A 76 -8.48 -4.21 19.65
C LEU A 76 -9.45 -3.52 18.70
N LYS A 77 -9.28 -2.21 18.51
CA LYS A 77 -10.23 -1.35 17.78
C LYS A 77 -9.77 -0.90 16.39
N SER A 78 -8.49 -1.10 16.04
CA SER A 78 -7.91 -0.68 14.76
C SER A 78 -6.92 -1.70 14.21
N ALA A 79 -6.64 -1.62 12.90
CA ALA A 79 -5.60 -2.44 12.27
C ALA A 79 -4.23 -2.17 12.89
N ASN A 80 -3.93 -0.90 13.23
CA ASN A 80 -2.73 -0.51 13.96
C ASN A 80 -2.54 -1.33 15.24
N GLN A 81 -3.59 -1.44 16.06
CA GLN A 81 -3.54 -2.18 17.32
C GLN A 81 -3.35 -3.67 17.10
N VAL A 82 -4.02 -4.26 16.11
CA VAL A 82 -3.83 -5.69 15.77
C VAL A 82 -2.42 -5.97 15.28
N PHE A 83 -1.90 -5.14 14.38
CA PHE A 83 -0.54 -5.29 13.88
C PHE A 83 0.53 -5.02 14.94
N ARG A 84 0.24 -4.18 15.95
CA ARG A 84 1.13 -3.96 17.10
C ARG A 84 1.40 -5.25 17.87
N GLU A 85 0.44 -6.17 17.92
CA GLU A 85 0.62 -7.47 18.59
C GLU A 85 1.72 -8.31 17.93
N LEU A 86 1.99 -8.15 16.63
CA LEU A 86 3.10 -8.83 15.96
C LEU A 86 4.48 -8.38 16.50
N PHE A 87 4.59 -7.14 16.99
CA PHE A 87 5.82 -6.68 17.67
C PHE A 87 5.91 -7.25 19.08
N LYS A 88 4.79 -7.34 19.79
CA LYS A 88 4.73 -7.89 21.15
C LYS A 88 5.14 -9.37 21.19
N GLU A 89 4.74 -10.13 20.17
CA GLU A 89 5.17 -11.52 19.95
C GLU A 89 6.57 -11.64 19.32
N GLU A 90 7.27 -10.52 19.10
CA GLU A 90 8.62 -10.48 18.50
C GLU A 90 8.69 -11.12 17.09
N ILE A 91 7.56 -11.28 16.41
CA ILE A 91 7.48 -11.78 15.02
C ILE A 91 8.05 -10.73 14.04
N ILE A 92 7.93 -9.45 14.37
CA ILE A 92 8.45 -8.35 13.58
C ILE A 92 9.21 -7.32 14.43
N SER A 93 10.23 -6.72 13.82
CA SER A 93 11.11 -5.73 14.44
C SER A 93 11.29 -4.45 13.60
N ASP A 94 10.55 -4.32 12.50
CA ASP A 94 10.62 -3.21 11.56
C ASP A 94 9.22 -2.83 11.09
N GLU A 95 8.75 -1.64 11.47
CA GLU A 95 7.41 -1.20 11.12
C GLU A 95 7.27 -0.64 9.70
N ARG A 96 8.38 -0.46 8.96
CA ARG A 96 8.35 0.13 7.61
C ARG A 96 7.54 -0.71 6.62
N ILE A 97 7.29 -1.98 6.90
CA ILE A 97 6.41 -2.83 6.08
C ILE A 97 4.94 -2.39 6.15
N PHE A 98 4.53 -1.71 7.22
CA PHE A 98 3.15 -1.22 7.39
C PHE A 98 2.88 0.07 6.62
N GLY A 99 3.92 0.68 6.02
CA GLY A 99 3.79 1.75 5.07
C GLY A 99 3.50 1.25 3.64
N CYS A 100 3.11 2.18 2.78
CA CYS A 100 3.02 1.96 1.33
C CYS A 100 3.69 3.14 0.62
N PRO A 101 4.47 2.91 -0.45
CA PRO A 101 5.10 4.00 -1.19
C PRO A 101 4.08 5.05 -1.62
N VAL A 102 4.47 6.31 -1.49
CA VAL A 102 3.67 7.51 -1.80
C VAL A 102 2.36 7.66 -1.00
N SER A 103 2.08 6.79 -0.02
CA SER A 103 1.01 6.94 0.97
C SER A 103 1.24 8.17 1.87
N LYS A 104 0.16 8.74 2.43
CA LYS A 104 0.27 9.67 3.57
C LYS A 104 0.66 8.96 4.86
N PHE A 105 0.33 7.67 4.97
CA PHE A 105 0.63 6.83 6.11
C PHE A 105 2.04 6.28 5.98
N ASN A 106 2.92 6.71 6.88
CA ASN A 106 4.34 6.43 6.80
C ASN A 106 4.89 6.15 8.21
N PRO A 107 5.23 4.89 8.53
CA PRO A 107 5.92 4.51 9.75
C PRO A 107 7.22 5.30 9.92
N ASP A 108 7.55 5.67 11.15
CA ASP A 108 8.76 6.43 11.48
C ASP A 108 9.90 5.56 12.03
N ASN A 109 9.60 4.29 12.27
CA ASN A 109 10.45 3.25 12.83
C ASN A 109 10.79 3.43 14.32
N GLU A 110 9.98 4.20 15.05
CA GLU A 110 10.05 4.32 16.51
C GLU A 110 9.10 3.32 17.18
N LEU A 111 9.60 2.14 17.55
CA LEU A 111 8.73 1.10 18.11
C LEU A 111 8.36 1.32 19.59
N GLY A 112 9.11 2.15 20.32
CA GLY A 112 9.01 2.24 21.78
C GLY A 112 9.80 1.13 22.47
N ARG A 113 9.34 0.67 23.64
CA ARG A 113 10.03 -0.36 24.44
C ARG A 113 9.16 -1.58 24.67
N ARG A 114 9.80 -2.74 24.82
CA ARG A 114 9.18 -3.97 25.30
C ARG A 114 8.53 -3.75 26.68
N PRO A 115 7.44 -4.48 27.00
CA PRO A 115 6.76 -5.46 26.16
C PRO A 115 5.70 -4.83 25.22
N ASN A 116 5.34 -3.56 25.42
CA ASN A 116 4.13 -2.99 24.82
C ASN A 116 4.33 -2.39 23.42
N PHE A 117 5.55 -1.95 23.10
CA PHE A 117 5.85 -1.24 21.85
C PHE A 117 4.87 -0.10 21.55
N GLU A 118 4.65 0.75 22.56
CA GLU A 118 3.58 1.77 22.57
C GLU A 118 3.67 2.79 21.43
N LYS A 119 4.85 2.95 20.82
CA LYS A 119 5.05 3.85 19.70
C LYS A 119 4.95 3.16 18.33
N ALA A 120 4.99 1.83 18.26
CA ALA A 120 4.85 1.13 17.00
C ALA A 120 3.47 1.37 16.40
N LEU A 121 3.39 1.76 15.14
CA LEU A 121 2.12 1.98 14.41
C LEU A 121 1.18 2.97 15.11
N MET A 122 1.69 4.10 15.59
CA MET A 122 0.89 5.22 16.05
C MET A 122 -0.03 5.76 14.93
N PRO A 123 -1.02 6.62 15.28
CA PRO A 123 -1.88 7.22 14.27
C PRO A 123 -1.06 7.91 13.15
N GLY A 124 -1.41 7.61 11.90
CA GLY A 124 -0.69 8.07 10.71
C GLY A 124 0.41 7.14 10.20
N GLU A 125 0.64 5.97 10.79
CA GLU A 125 1.76 5.10 10.41
C GLU A 125 1.34 3.83 9.66
N CYS A 126 0.12 3.33 9.89
CA CYS A 126 -0.38 2.15 9.17
C CYS A 126 -1.16 2.52 7.91
N HIS A 127 -0.74 1.99 6.76
CA HIS A 127 -1.44 2.12 5.48
C HIS A 127 -2.53 1.06 5.26
N TRP A 128 -2.44 -0.08 5.94
CA TRP A 128 -3.19 -1.27 5.58
C TRP A 128 -4.45 -1.42 6.44
N MET A 129 -5.57 -1.76 5.82
CA MET A 129 -6.76 -2.26 6.50
C MET A 129 -6.66 -3.77 6.70
N LEU A 130 -7.34 -4.26 7.72
CA LEU A 130 -7.39 -5.68 8.09
C LEU A 130 -8.83 -6.15 8.19
N LEU A 131 -9.16 -7.29 7.57
CA LEU A 131 -10.42 -7.99 7.78
C LEU A 131 -10.41 -8.67 9.16
N LYS A 132 -11.42 -8.37 9.97
CA LYS A 132 -11.59 -8.80 11.36
C LYS A 132 -11.92 -10.28 11.50
N ASN A 133 -11.51 -10.84 12.64
CA ASN A 133 -11.86 -12.18 13.11
C ASN A 133 -11.57 -13.27 12.07
N GLN A 134 -10.49 -13.11 11.32
CA GLN A 134 -10.02 -14.12 10.38
C GLN A 134 -9.01 -15.05 11.06
N THR A 135 -8.81 -16.21 10.44
CA THR A 135 -7.92 -17.27 10.90
C THR A 135 -7.11 -17.80 9.73
N ASP A 136 -6.01 -18.51 9.99
CA ASP A 136 -5.25 -19.16 8.92
C ASP A 136 -6.02 -20.28 8.20
N THR A 137 -7.10 -20.78 8.81
CA THR A 137 -8.07 -21.74 8.28
C THR A 137 -9.26 -21.10 7.56
N SER A 138 -9.38 -19.77 7.59
CA SER A 138 -10.39 -19.04 6.83
C SER A 138 -10.25 -19.31 5.32
N HIS A 139 -11.29 -19.01 4.55
CA HIS A 139 -11.31 -19.36 3.13
C HIS A 139 -10.05 -18.82 2.39
N PRO A 140 -9.33 -19.65 1.61
CA PRO A 140 -8.00 -19.29 1.06
C PRO A 140 -8.00 -18.00 0.24
N ARG A 141 -9.09 -17.69 -0.48
CA ARG A 141 -9.17 -16.49 -1.31
C ARG A 141 -9.68 -15.24 -0.59
N THR A 142 -10.06 -15.34 0.69
CA THR A 142 -10.56 -14.18 1.45
C THR A 142 -9.49 -13.08 1.50
N PRO A 143 -9.79 -11.84 1.09
CA PRO A 143 -8.89 -10.70 1.27
C PRO A 143 -8.72 -10.40 2.77
N ILE A 144 -7.50 -10.58 3.29
CA ILE A 144 -7.17 -10.33 4.70
C ILE A 144 -6.63 -8.91 4.87
N ILE A 145 -5.71 -8.51 4.00
CA ILE A 145 -5.07 -7.19 4.03
C ILE A 145 -5.44 -6.44 2.76
N ILE A 146 -5.89 -5.20 2.91
CA ILE A 146 -6.37 -4.37 1.81
C ILE A 146 -5.77 -2.96 1.97
N GLU A 147 -5.33 -2.33 0.88
CA GLU A 147 -4.95 -0.91 0.92
C GLU A 147 -6.10 -0.05 1.47
N ASN A 148 -5.78 0.96 2.27
CA ASN A 148 -6.80 1.80 2.89
C ASN A 148 -7.78 2.44 1.91
N SER A 149 -9.05 2.43 2.27
CA SER A 149 -10.13 3.08 1.54
C SER A 149 -10.28 4.56 1.91
N LEU A 150 -11.14 5.27 1.17
CA LEU A 150 -11.50 6.67 1.44
C LEU A 150 -12.12 6.86 2.82
N ASN A 151 -12.92 5.90 3.25
CA ASN A 151 -13.66 5.92 4.51
C ASN A 151 -14.07 4.50 4.92
N GLY A 152 -14.58 4.36 6.14
CA GLY A 152 -15.02 3.10 6.70
C GLY A 152 -16.37 2.57 6.23
N SER A 153 -16.84 2.96 5.04
CA SER A 153 -18.14 2.52 4.51
C SER A 153 -18.08 1.20 3.76
N TRP A 154 -19.22 0.50 3.69
CA TRP A 154 -19.42 -0.65 2.82
C TRP A 154 -20.28 -0.28 1.60
N PRO A 155 -19.91 -0.70 0.38
CA PRO A 155 -18.62 -1.28 0.02
C PRO A 155 -17.49 -0.24 0.15
N PRO A 156 -16.26 -0.66 0.50
CA PRO A 156 -15.13 0.26 0.56
C PRO A 156 -14.89 0.90 -0.81
N LYS A 157 -14.53 2.18 -0.79
CA LYS A 157 -14.28 2.98 -1.99
C LYS A 157 -12.89 3.57 -2.00
N TRP A 158 -12.30 3.63 -3.19
CA TRP A 158 -11.03 4.29 -3.44
C TRP A 158 -11.20 5.42 -4.45
N ASP A 159 -10.39 6.47 -4.29
CA ASP A 159 -10.29 7.59 -5.20
C ASP A 159 -9.64 7.14 -6.52
N VAL A 160 -10.50 6.98 -7.52
CA VAL A 160 -10.15 6.66 -8.90
C VAL A 160 -10.04 7.91 -9.80
N SER A 161 -10.31 9.10 -9.26
CA SER A 161 -10.39 10.37 -10.01
C SER A 161 -9.02 11.00 -10.35
N GLN A 162 -7.94 10.35 -9.92
CA GLN A 162 -6.56 10.84 -10.05
C GLN A 162 -6.22 11.17 -11.52
N PRO A 163 -6.00 12.45 -11.89
CA PRO A 163 -5.64 12.81 -13.26
C PRO A 163 -4.28 12.23 -13.63
N PHE A 164 -4.04 11.96 -14.91
CA PHE A 164 -2.74 11.43 -15.40
C PHE A 164 -1.53 12.24 -14.88
N ALA A 165 -1.75 13.55 -14.63
CA ALA A 165 -0.82 14.51 -14.04
C ALA A 165 -0.40 14.35 -12.60
N SER A 166 -1.14 13.56 -11.87
CA SER A 166 -1.03 13.44 -10.43
C SER A 166 0.13 12.51 -10.01
N TRP A 167 0.50 11.58 -10.90
CA TRP A 167 1.55 10.58 -10.66
C TRP A 167 2.97 11.14 -10.69
N TRP A 168 3.24 12.20 -11.46
CA TRP A 168 4.58 12.80 -11.56
C TRP A 168 4.85 13.91 -10.54
N SER A 169 3.81 14.54 -9.99
CA SER A 169 3.96 15.69 -9.09
C SER A 169 4.09 15.31 -7.62
N GLY A 170 3.89 14.03 -7.25
CA GLY A 170 3.98 13.53 -5.87
C GLY A 170 2.90 14.04 -4.91
N ALA A 171 2.23 15.16 -5.24
CA ALA A 171 1.29 15.87 -4.39
C ALA A 171 -0.09 15.18 -4.31
N ALA A 172 -0.54 14.55 -5.38
CA ALA A 172 -1.84 13.88 -5.40
C ALA A 172 -1.83 12.48 -4.78
N ASN A 173 -0.64 11.92 -4.54
CA ASN A 173 -0.46 10.57 -4.03
C ASN A 173 -0.63 10.47 -2.50
N LYS A 174 -0.54 11.59 -1.77
CA LYS A 174 -0.65 11.65 -0.31
C LYS A 174 -2.10 11.72 0.20
N LYS A 175 -3.05 11.08 -0.49
CA LYS A 175 -4.45 11.02 -0.04
C LYS A 175 -4.77 9.65 0.54
N LYS A 176 -5.59 9.61 1.59
CA LYS A 176 -6.23 8.38 2.05
C LYS A 176 -7.12 7.84 0.93
N GLY A 177 -7.22 6.52 0.80
CA GLY A 177 -8.10 5.92 -0.18
C GLY A 177 -7.64 6.02 -1.62
N ARG A 178 -6.39 6.39 -1.93
CA ARG A 178 -5.96 6.54 -3.33
C ARG A 178 -5.91 5.18 -4.06
N ALA A 179 -6.35 5.15 -5.31
CA ALA A 179 -6.11 4.01 -6.20
C ALA A 179 -4.80 4.20 -6.99
N TRP A 180 -4.17 3.09 -7.36
CA TRP A 180 -3.09 3.05 -8.34
C TRP A 180 -3.58 3.34 -9.77
N LYS A 181 -2.66 3.74 -10.64
CA LYS A 181 -2.92 3.97 -12.07
C LYS A 181 -3.66 2.77 -12.67
N GLY A 182 -4.76 3.06 -13.36
CA GLY A 182 -5.62 2.05 -13.97
C GLY A 182 -6.74 1.54 -13.06
N ARG A 183 -7.11 2.30 -12.01
CA ARG A 183 -8.15 1.96 -11.02
C ARG A 183 -7.80 0.66 -10.32
N ARG A 184 -6.65 0.62 -9.65
CA ARG A 184 -6.12 -0.61 -9.06
C ARG A 184 -5.79 -0.44 -7.59
N ILE A 185 -5.93 -1.51 -6.82
CA ILE A 185 -5.48 -1.61 -5.41
C ILE A 185 -4.70 -2.89 -5.20
N ILE A 186 -3.95 -2.95 -4.11
CA ILE A 186 -3.22 -4.15 -3.68
C ILE A 186 -3.97 -4.81 -2.53
N ILE A 187 -4.08 -6.13 -2.59
CA ILE A 187 -4.65 -6.93 -1.51
C ILE A 187 -3.80 -8.19 -1.27
N ALA A 188 -3.78 -8.67 -0.03
CA ALA A 188 -3.29 -10.00 0.34
C ALA A 188 -4.43 -10.91 0.78
N ARG A 189 -4.39 -12.17 0.38
CA ARG A 189 -5.40 -13.18 0.69
C ARG A 189 -4.94 -14.17 1.73
N ASN A 190 -5.88 -14.95 2.25
CA ASN A 190 -5.60 -15.91 3.30
C ASN A 190 -4.66 -17.04 2.88
N ASP A 191 -4.55 -17.38 1.61
CA ASP A 191 -3.52 -18.29 1.08
C ASP A 191 -2.11 -17.67 1.02
N GLY A 192 -2.00 -16.39 1.40
CA GLY A 192 -0.78 -15.61 1.35
C GLY A 192 -0.48 -15.02 -0.03
N SER A 193 -1.30 -15.24 -1.05
CA SER A 193 -1.15 -14.58 -2.35
C SER A 193 -1.37 -13.07 -2.22
N VAL A 194 -0.66 -12.30 -3.05
CA VAL A 194 -0.80 -10.85 -3.15
C VAL A 194 -1.07 -10.49 -4.60
N ALA A 195 -2.10 -9.68 -4.82
CA ALA A 195 -2.53 -9.32 -6.17
C ALA A 195 -2.85 -7.84 -6.28
N VAL A 196 -2.77 -7.35 -7.52
CA VAL A 196 -3.25 -6.02 -7.88
C VAL A 196 -4.65 -6.18 -8.49
N GLU A 197 -5.68 -5.79 -7.75
CA GLU A 197 -7.07 -5.90 -8.18
C GLU A 197 -7.53 -4.65 -8.90
N LYS A 198 -8.35 -4.84 -9.94
CA LYS A 198 -8.99 -3.75 -10.66
C LYS A 198 -10.31 -3.37 -9.98
N LEU A 199 -10.48 -2.08 -9.74
CA LEU A 199 -11.68 -1.47 -9.22
C LEU A 199 -12.69 -1.20 -10.34
N ARG A 200 -13.97 -1.16 -9.95
CA ARG A 200 -15.08 -0.67 -10.76
C ARG A 200 -14.92 0.82 -11.08
N GLU A 201 -15.78 1.35 -11.94
CA GLU A 201 -15.70 2.77 -12.34
C GLU A 201 -16.02 3.72 -11.19
N ASP A 202 -16.87 3.28 -10.26
CA ASP A 202 -17.24 4.02 -9.05
C ASP A 202 -16.21 3.90 -7.91
N GLY A 203 -15.08 3.23 -8.16
CA GLY A 203 -14.00 3.04 -7.19
C GLY A 203 -14.26 1.94 -6.16
N THR A 204 -15.28 1.10 -6.31
CA THR A 204 -15.50 -0.07 -5.46
C THR A 204 -14.75 -1.30 -5.96
N MET A 205 -14.46 -2.24 -5.05
CA MET A 205 -13.92 -3.55 -5.42
C MET A 205 -15.05 -4.50 -5.82
N ASP A 206 -14.82 -5.31 -6.85
CA ASP A 206 -15.73 -6.39 -7.22
C ASP A 206 -15.46 -7.65 -6.39
N TRP A 207 -16.12 -7.77 -5.25
CA TRP A 207 -15.99 -8.94 -4.36
C TRP A 207 -16.41 -10.26 -5.03
N HIS A 208 -17.25 -10.18 -6.07
CA HIS A 208 -17.72 -11.34 -6.85
C HIS A 208 -16.82 -11.74 -8.00
N SER A 209 -15.72 -11.00 -8.23
CA SER A 209 -14.73 -11.40 -9.23
C SER A 209 -14.22 -12.81 -8.91
N ALA A 210 -14.04 -13.63 -9.95
CA ALA A 210 -13.47 -14.98 -9.79
C ALA A 210 -12.05 -14.97 -9.18
N SER A 211 -11.33 -13.83 -9.27
CA SER A 211 -10.05 -13.61 -8.59
C SER A 211 -10.18 -13.43 -7.07
N ASN A 212 -11.36 -13.03 -6.59
CA ASN A 212 -11.56 -12.61 -5.20
C ASN A 212 -12.22 -13.68 -4.35
N LEU A 213 -13.35 -14.25 -4.80
CA LEU A 213 -14.06 -15.29 -4.06
C LEU A 213 -14.52 -16.39 -5.02
N ASP A 214 -14.53 -17.63 -4.54
CA ASP A 214 -15.20 -18.74 -5.21
C ASP A 214 -16.72 -18.69 -4.96
N GLU A 215 -17.49 -19.66 -5.46
CA GLU A 215 -18.94 -19.66 -5.28
C GLU A 215 -19.36 -19.66 -3.80
N HIS A 216 -18.63 -20.39 -2.95
CA HIS A 216 -18.87 -20.43 -1.53
C HIS A 216 -18.59 -19.08 -0.85
N GLY A 217 -17.45 -18.46 -1.14
CA GLY A 217 -17.09 -17.14 -0.61
C GLY A 217 -18.06 -16.05 -1.05
N LYS A 218 -18.56 -16.11 -2.30
CA LYS A 218 -19.59 -15.19 -2.80
C LYS A 218 -20.90 -15.37 -2.03
N SER A 219 -21.36 -16.62 -1.88
CA SER A 219 -22.57 -16.89 -1.11
C SER A 219 -22.46 -16.41 0.35
N TRP A 220 -21.27 -16.51 0.96
CA TRP A 220 -21.04 -15.98 2.30
C TRP A 220 -21.15 -14.46 2.34
N ILE A 221 -20.48 -13.73 1.43
CA ILE A 221 -20.54 -12.25 1.43
C ILE A 221 -21.94 -11.73 1.12
N ASP A 222 -22.67 -12.42 0.24
CA ASP A 222 -24.05 -12.10 -0.14
C ASP A 222 -25.07 -12.39 0.95
N SER A 223 -24.72 -13.26 1.90
CA SER A 223 -25.57 -13.57 3.06
C SER A 223 -25.56 -12.47 4.13
N LEU A 224 -24.63 -11.50 4.02
CA LEU A 224 -24.37 -10.50 5.05
C LEU A 224 -25.03 -9.16 4.69
N THR A 225 -25.65 -8.50 5.67
CA THR A 225 -26.14 -7.13 5.50
C THR A 225 -24.99 -6.13 5.44
N PRO A 226 -25.16 -4.95 4.82
CA PRO A 226 -24.14 -3.90 4.83
C PRO A 226 -23.62 -3.56 6.24
N GLU A 227 -24.47 -3.59 7.26
CA GLU A 227 -24.10 -3.34 8.66
C GLU A 227 -23.28 -4.48 9.25
N GLN A 228 -23.56 -5.72 8.88
CA GLN A 228 -22.75 -6.88 9.26
C GLN A 228 -21.37 -6.77 8.61
N ILE A 229 -21.32 -6.41 7.33
CA ILE A 229 -20.05 -6.30 6.60
C ILE A 229 -19.21 -5.11 7.09
N ALA A 230 -19.84 -4.00 7.47
CA ALA A 230 -19.16 -2.87 8.11
C ALA A 230 -18.45 -3.28 9.43
N LYS A 231 -18.88 -4.37 10.08
CA LYS A 231 -18.22 -4.92 11.28
C LYS A 231 -17.10 -5.92 10.96
N LEU A 232 -16.96 -6.34 9.70
CA LEU A 232 -15.98 -7.35 9.29
C LEU A 232 -14.58 -6.81 9.05
N ALA A 233 -14.32 -5.51 9.15
CA ALA A 233 -12.95 -5.01 9.03
C ALA A 233 -12.64 -3.85 9.97
N TYR A 234 -11.36 -3.61 10.15
CA TYR A 234 -10.82 -2.35 10.64
C TYR A 234 -10.74 -1.37 9.47
N TRP A 235 -11.91 -0.85 9.07
CA TRP A 235 -12.02 0.01 7.90
C TRP A 235 -11.45 1.42 8.10
N ASP A 236 -11.36 1.86 9.36
CA ASP A 236 -10.71 3.11 9.70
C ASP A 236 -9.30 2.82 10.20
N ILE A 237 -8.34 3.48 9.56
CA ILE A 237 -6.95 3.52 9.98
C ILE A 237 -6.76 4.76 10.85
N GLU A 238 -6.01 4.61 11.93
CA GLU A 238 -5.80 5.71 12.87
C GLU A 238 -5.06 6.85 12.16
N GLU A 239 -5.63 8.06 12.15
CA GLU A 239 -5.03 9.26 11.56
C GLU A 239 -4.49 10.21 12.63
N LYS A 240 -3.50 11.05 12.28
CA LYS A 240 -2.96 12.12 13.13
C LYS A 240 -3.96 13.25 13.33
#